data_AF-A0A2A2L0A0-F1
#
_entry.id   AF-A0A2A2L0A0-F1
#
_cell.length_a   1.000
_cell.length_b   1.000
_cell.length_c   1.000
_cell.angle_alpha   90.00
_cell.angle_beta   90.00
_cell.angle_gamma   90.00
#
_symmetry.space_group_name_H-M   'P 1'
#
loop_
_entity.id
_entity.type
_entity.pdbx_description
1 polymer ?
#
loop_
_entity_poly.entity_id
_entity_poly.type
_entity_poly.pdbx_seq_one_letter_code
_entity_poly.pdbx_strand_id
1 'polypeptide(L)'
;MREGECGQDFIRYSNMIINDATFLLDESLAGLKKIHDIEQLMDRRTEWETMNPEERQRKFEAMDEAKRNVRSWLFYANDTLELMLNLTQDAPAPFEKNVLGERLASMLNHNIKQLCGKNCIELKVKDAISRYHWNPKEFTRQVIDIYLNIATDKFAEFVAYDERTYTPQMMREVLDRIRNHQIVSGNNAERFSNFIQKVESLYNAKAQEDEEWDDAPEEFKDSIMCSIMEDPVQLPSGQICDRKVISRHLLTTPQNPFNRQPLSESELVDVPELKERIRKWKAEKRAARMDTN
;
A
#
# COMPACT_ATOMS: atom_id res chain seq x y z
N MET A 1 -12.92 -15.67 -30.52
CA MET A 1 -12.13 -14.66 -29.79
C MET A 1 -11.99 -15.19 -28.37
N ARG A 2 -10.77 -15.44 -27.89
CA ARG A 2 -10.56 -15.90 -26.51
C ARG A 2 -10.69 -14.70 -25.58
N GLU A 3 -11.61 -14.78 -24.63
CA GLU A 3 -11.72 -13.85 -23.51
C GLU A 3 -10.45 -13.92 -22.64
N GLY A 4 -9.98 -12.78 -22.15
CA GLY A 4 -9.47 -12.72 -20.76
C GLY A 4 -7.97 -12.62 -20.49
N GLU A 5 -7.07 -12.59 -21.46
CA GLU A 5 -5.66 -12.30 -21.17
C GLU A 5 -5.37 -10.80 -21.29
N CYS A 6 -5.43 -10.12 -20.14
CA CYS A 6 -4.81 -8.80 -19.98
C CYS A 6 -3.33 -8.91 -20.37
N GLY A 7 -2.94 -8.22 -21.44
CA GLY A 7 -1.58 -8.29 -21.98
C GLY A 7 -0.53 -7.82 -20.99
N GLN A 8 0.67 -8.41 -21.04
CA GLN A 8 1.83 -8.03 -20.21
C GLN A 8 2.12 -6.52 -20.24
N ASP A 9 1.87 -5.87 -21.37
CA ASP A 9 2.04 -4.42 -21.53
C ASP A 9 1.08 -3.61 -20.65
N PHE A 10 -0.18 -4.05 -20.50
CA PHE A 10 -1.14 -3.40 -19.62
C PHE A 10 -0.76 -3.57 -18.15
N ILE A 11 -0.26 -4.75 -17.77
CA ILE A 11 0.21 -5.01 -16.41
C ILE A 11 1.38 -4.08 -16.09
N ARG A 12 2.36 -3.97 -17.01
CA ARG A 12 3.49 -3.06 -16.87
C ARG A 12 3.05 -1.60 -16.79
N TYR A 13 2.11 -1.18 -17.63
CA TYR A 13 1.58 0.18 -17.64
C TYR A 13 0.86 0.52 -16.33
N SER A 14 -0.08 -0.32 -15.89
CA SER A 14 -0.78 -0.15 -14.60
C SER A 14 0.21 -0.10 -13.43
N ASN A 15 1.25 -0.92 -13.49
CA ASN A 15 2.30 -0.93 -12.48
C ASN A 15 3.12 0.38 -12.46
N MET A 16 3.38 0.99 -13.62
CA MET A 16 4.02 2.31 -13.69
C MET A 16 3.14 3.38 -13.04
N ILE A 17 1.84 3.38 -13.35
CA ILE A 17 0.89 4.35 -12.77
C ILE A 17 0.82 4.21 -11.25
N ILE A 18 0.79 2.98 -10.71
CA ILE A 18 0.80 2.75 -9.26
C ILE A 18 2.06 3.36 -8.61
N ASN A 19 3.22 3.21 -9.25
CA ASN A 19 4.46 3.79 -8.74
C ASN A 19 4.44 5.32 -8.81
N ASP A 20 3.98 5.88 -9.93
CA ASP A 20 3.89 7.32 -10.12
C ASP A 20 2.91 7.94 -9.12
N ALA A 21 1.75 7.31 -8.88
CA ALA A 21 0.78 7.77 -7.89
C ALA A 21 1.35 7.78 -6.47
N THR A 22 2.15 6.77 -6.12
CA THR A 22 2.82 6.69 -4.81
C THR A 22 3.86 7.80 -4.68
N PHE A 23 4.78 7.88 -5.65
CA PHE A 23 5.89 8.84 -5.64
C PHE A 23 5.40 10.30 -5.68
N LEU A 24 4.48 10.62 -6.58
CA LEU A 24 3.99 11.99 -6.74
C LEU A 24 3.27 12.48 -5.49
N LEU A 25 2.49 11.61 -4.83
CA LEU A 25 1.82 11.99 -3.59
C LEU A 25 2.84 12.16 -2.45
N ASP A 26 3.82 11.26 -2.31
CA ASP A 26 4.90 11.38 -1.32
C ASP A 26 5.65 12.71 -1.44
N GLU A 27 6.16 13.03 -2.63
CA GLU A 27 6.92 14.26 -2.87
C GLU A 27 6.05 15.51 -2.69
N SER A 28 4.79 15.45 -3.13
CA SER A 28 3.83 16.54 -2.93
C SER A 28 3.58 16.81 -1.45
N LEU A 29 3.31 15.77 -0.66
CA LEU A 29 2.99 15.89 0.76
C LEU A 29 4.22 16.31 1.57
N ALA A 30 5.40 15.79 1.25
CA ALA A 30 6.66 16.21 1.86
C ALA A 30 6.96 17.69 1.57
N GLY A 31 6.75 18.14 0.33
CA GLY A 31 6.90 19.54 -0.04
C GLY A 31 5.87 20.45 0.64
N LEU A 32 4.60 20.03 0.71
CA LEU A 32 3.55 20.76 1.44
C LEU A 32 3.89 20.93 2.93
N LYS A 33 4.36 19.85 3.57
CA LYS A 33 4.81 19.91 4.96
C LYS A 33 5.97 20.89 5.15
N LYS A 34 6.97 20.83 4.26
CA LYS A 34 8.10 21.79 4.29
C LYS A 34 7.63 23.24 4.16
N ILE A 35 6.67 23.51 3.28
CA ILE A 35 6.07 24.84 3.13
C ILE A 35 5.32 25.22 4.41
N HIS A 36 4.50 24.32 4.96
CA HIS A 36 3.74 24.54 6.19
C HIS A 36 4.65 24.90 7.36
N ASP A 37 5.69 24.10 7.61
CA ASP A 37 6.60 24.28 8.73
C ASP A 37 7.31 25.64 8.66
N ILE A 38 7.72 26.07 7.46
CA ILE A 38 8.38 27.36 7.26
C ILE A 38 7.37 28.51 7.38
N GLU A 39 6.16 28.39 6.80
CA GLU A 39 5.11 29.41 6.94
C GLU A 39 4.69 29.58 8.41
N GLN A 40 4.58 28.49 9.19
CA GLN A 40 4.30 28.54 10.63
C GLN A 40 5.43 29.21 11.42
N LEU A 41 6.69 28.90 11.09
CA LEU A 41 7.84 29.53 11.75
C LEU A 41 7.90 31.03 11.46
N MET A 42 7.59 31.45 10.22
CA MET A 42 7.51 32.86 9.84
C MET A 42 6.38 33.60 10.56
N ASP A 43 5.24 32.94 10.82
CA ASP A 43 4.14 33.52 11.59
C ASP A 43 4.52 33.72 13.07
N ARG A 44 5.45 32.92 13.62
CA ARG A 44 6.05 33.10 14.96
C ARG A 44 7.14 34.17 14.93
N ARG A 45 6.74 35.44 14.80
CA ARG A 45 7.65 36.59 14.61
C ARG A 45 8.84 36.63 15.55
N THR A 46 8.64 36.39 16.85
CA THR A 46 9.73 36.43 17.84
C THR A 46 10.81 35.38 17.54
N GLU A 47 10.42 34.14 17.26
CA GLU A 47 11.36 33.08 16.89
C GLU A 47 12.05 33.43 15.57
N TRP A 48 11.28 33.82 14.55
CA TRP A 48 11.80 34.17 13.23
C TRP A 48 12.80 35.34 13.25
N GLU A 49 12.51 36.42 13.98
CA GLU A 49 13.37 37.60 14.02
C GLU A 49 14.68 37.36 14.78
N THR A 50 14.68 36.45 15.76
CA THR A 50 15.90 36.05 16.50
C THR A 50 16.81 35.12 15.71
N MET A 51 16.32 34.51 14.62
CA MET A 51 17.13 33.66 13.76
C MET A 51 18.19 34.44 12.98
N ASN A 52 19.33 33.79 12.76
CA ASN A 52 20.40 34.39 11.97
C ASN A 52 19.90 34.66 10.52
N PRO A 53 20.35 35.76 9.87
CA PRO A 53 19.91 36.12 8.53
C PRO A 53 20.19 35.06 7.45
N GLU A 54 21.31 34.35 7.52
CA GLU A 54 21.67 33.31 6.53
C GLU A 54 20.71 32.11 6.58
N GLU A 55 20.31 31.69 7.77
CA GLU A 55 19.38 30.58 7.98
C GLU A 55 17.98 30.95 7.51
N ARG A 56 17.55 32.20 7.75
CA ARG A 56 16.29 32.71 7.19
C ARG A 56 16.31 32.68 5.66
N GLN A 57 17.41 33.11 5.05
CA GLN A 57 17.58 33.09 3.60
C GLN A 57 17.52 31.66 3.05
N ARG A 58 18.25 30.71 3.66
CA ARG A 58 18.22 29.29 3.27
C ARG A 58 16.81 28.69 3.39
N LYS A 59 16.09 28.99 4.47
CA LYS A 59 14.69 28.54 4.63
C LYS A 59 13.77 29.15 3.57
N PHE A 60 13.95 30.42 3.23
CA PHE A 60 13.17 31.07 2.18
C PHE A 60 13.41 30.44 0.81
N GLU A 61 14.68 30.22 0.42
CA GLU A 61 15.04 29.56 -0.84
C GLU A 61 14.49 28.13 -0.90
N ALA A 62 14.65 27.37 0.18
CA ALA A 62 14.17 26.00 0.29
C ALA A 62 12.63 25.91 0.23
N MET A 63 11.93 26.92 0.75
CA MET A 63 10.47 27.06 0.64
C MET A 63 10.08 27.41 -0.80
N ASP A 64 10.73 28.38 -1.43
CA ASP A 64 10.41 28.83 -2.78
C ASP A 64 10.60 27.72 -3.82
N GLU A 65 11.66 26.92 -3.67
CA GLU A 65 11.86 25.69 -4.44
C GLU A 65 10.72 24.69 -4.24
N ALA A 66 10.35 24.40 -2.98
CA ALA A 66 9.25 23.50 -2.68
C ALA A 66 7.92 23.99 -3.29
N LYS A 67 7.66 25.29 -3.27
CA LYS A 67 6.44 25.89 -3.86
C LYS A 67 6.33 25.62 -5.36
N ARG A 68 7.45 25.75 -6.09
CA ARG A 68 7.47 25.49 -7.54
C ARG A 68 7.19 24.02 -7.85
N ASN A 69 7.81 23.12 -7.10
CA ASN A 69 7.73 21.69 -7.36
C ASN A 69 6.37 21.11 -6.97
N VAL A 70 5.89 21.42 -5.75
CA VAL A 70 4.62 20.90 -5.21
C VAL A 70 3.43 21.19 -6.12
N ARG A 71 3.36 22.38 -6.72
CA ARG A 71 2.28 22.72 -7.65
C ARG A 71 2.23 21.78 -8.84
N SER A 72 3.39 21.43 -9.40
CA SER A 72 3.49 20.55 -10.57
C SER A 72 3.22 19.10 -10.17
N TRP A 73 3.81 18.65 -9.06
CA TRP A 73 3.60 17.29 -8.56
C TRP A 73 2.15 17.01 -8.19
N LEU A 74 1.46 17.95 -7.54
CA LEU A 74 0.03 17.79 -7.21
C LEU A 74 -0.86 17.76 -8.45
N PHE A 75 -0.52 18.54 -9.48
CA PHE A 75 -1.21 18.48 -10.76
C PHE A 75 -1.10 17.07 -11.35
N TYR A 76 0.12 16.54 -11.47
CA TYR A 76 0.33 15.18 -11.99
C TYR A 76 -0.24 14.09 -11.07
N ALA A 77 -0.19 14.27 -9.75
CA ALA A 77 -0.78 13.33 -8.80
C ALA A 77 -2.30 13.22 -9.01
N ASN A 78 -2.97 14.35 -9.22
CA ASN A 78 -4.41 14.36 -9.52
C ASN A 78 -4.70 13.62 -10.83
N ASP A 79 -4.01 13.94 -11.93
CA ASP A 79 -4.21 13.28 -13.23
C ASP A 79 -3.91 11.77 -13.15
N THR A 80 -2.90 11.38 -12.38
CA THR A 80 -2.51 9.98 -12.19
C THR A 80 -3.57 9.21 -11.38
N LEU A 81 -4.13 9.81 -10.33
CA LEU A 81 -5.22 9.22 -9.57
C LEU A 81 -6.52 9.14 -10.38
N GLU A 82 -6.81 10.16 -11.19
CA GLU A 82 -7.96 10.14 -12.10
C GLU A 82 -7.83 9.03 -13.15
N LEU A 83 -6.63 8.83 -13.70
CA LEU A 83 -6.35 7.70 -14.59
C LEU A 83 -6.55 6.35 -13.88
N MET A 84 -6.06 6.20 -12.65
CA MET A 84 -6.31 4.98 -11.86
C MET A 84 -7.79 4.77 -11.56
N LEU A 85 -8.55 5.84 -11.31
CA LEU A 85 -9.98 5.77 -11.10
C LEU A 85 -10.68 5.22 -12.36
N ASN A 86 -10.34 5.75 -13.54
CA ASN A 86 -10.89 5.27 -14.81
C ASN A 86 -10.51 3.80 -15.07
N LEU A 87 -9.25 3.41 -14.85
CA LEU A 87 -8.79 2.03 -15.03
C LEU A 87 -9.51 1.05 -14.12
N THR A 88 -9.70 1.41 -12.85
CA THR A 88 -10.38 0.54 -11.87
C THR A 88 -11.88 0.46 -12.10
N GLN A 89 -12.49 1.50 -12.70
CA GLN A 89 -13.90 1.48 -13.07
C GLN A 89 -14.16 0.63 -14.33
N ASP A 90 -13.36 0.83 -15.38
CA ASP A 90 -13.63 0.26 -16.71
C ASP A 90 -13.00 -1.12 -16.91
N ALA A 91 -11.89 -1.40 -16.21
CA ALA A 91 -11.14 -2.65 -16.34
C ALA A 91 -10.64 -3.15 -14.96
N PRO A 92 -11.53 -3.57 -14.04
CA PRO A 92 -11.16 -4.03 -12.70
C PRO A 92 -10.43 -5.39 -12.68
N ALA A 93 -10.72 -6.26 -13.65
CA ALA A 93 -10.25 -7.66 -13.65
C ALA A 93 -8.73 -7.88 -13.46
N PRO A 94 -7.82 -7.06 -14.01
CA PRO A 94 -6.38 -7.19 -13.77
C PRO A 94 -5.97 -6.96 -12.31
N PHE A 95 -6.72 -6.16 -11.56
CA PHE A 95 -6.44 -5.85 -10.15
C PHE A 95 -6.95 -6.91 -9.17
N GLU A 96 -7.71 -7.90 -9.65
CA GLU A 96 -8.07 -9.09 -8.88
C GLU A 96 -6.94 -10.13 -8.84
N LYS A 97 -5.92 -9.99 -9.71
CA LYS A 97 -4.76 -10.87 -9.73
C LYS A 97 -3.76 -10.46 -8.64
N ASN A 98 -3.17 -11.45 -7.96
CA ASN A 98 -2.28 -11.28 -6.80
C ASN A 98 -1.25 -10.15 -6.96
N VAL A 99 -0.53 -10.12 -8.08
CA VAL A 99 0.56 -9.16 -8.29
C VAL A 99 0.08 -7.69 -8.31
N LEU A 100 -0.87 -7.36 -9.18
CA LEU A 100 -1.32 -5.97 -9.33
C LEU A 100 -2.24 -5.56 -8.19
N GLY A 101 -3.07 -6.48 -7.70
CA GLY A 101 -3.97 -6.23 -6.58
C GLY A 101 -3.20 -5.89 -5.31
N GLU A 102 -2.16 -6.64 -4.96
CA GLU A 102 -1.30 -6.34 -3.81
C GLU A 102 -0.62 -4.97 -3.92
N ARG A 103 -0.07 -4.64 -5.10
CA ARG A 103 0.60 -3.35 -5.30
C ARG A 103 -0.38 -2.18 -5.22
N LEU A 104 -1.56 -2.32 -5.81
CA LEU A 104 -2.59 -1.30 -5.73
C LEU A 104 -3.09 -1.14 -4.29
N ALA A 105 -3.37 -2.23 -3.58
CA ALA A 105 -3.77 -2.18 -2.18
C ALA A 105 -2.72 -1.47 -1.30
N SER A 106 -1.44 -1.80 -1.47
CA SER A 106 -0.34 -1.15 -0.73
C SER A 106 -0.23 0.34 -1.05
N MET A 107 -0.36 0.74 -2.32
CA MET A 107 -0.38 2.15 -2.72
C MET A 107 -1.57 2.90 -2.11
N LEU A 108 -2.78 2.33 -2.18
CA LEU A 108 -3.98 2.98 -1.62
C LEU A 108 -3.88 3.11 -0.10
N ASN A 109 -3.41 2.06 0.59
CA ASN A 109 -3.22 2.08 2.04
C ASN A 109 -2.23 3.16 2.45
N HIS A 110 -1.10 3.26 1.72
CA HIS A 110 -0.08 4.27 1.96
C HIS A 110 -0.62 5.68 1.76
N ASN A 111 -1.29 5.92 0.63
CA ASN A 111 -1.84 7.22 0.30
C ASN A 111 -2.95 7.65 1.27
N ILE A 112 -3.90 6.76 1.60
CA ILE A 112 -4.97 7.10 2.54
C ILE A 112 -4.42 7.34 3.96
N LYS A 113 -3.37 6.62 4.38
CA LYS A 113 -2.68 6.87 5.66
C LYS A 113 -2.08 8.26 5.72
N GLN A 114 -1.49 8.75 4.64
CA GLN A 114 -0.90 10.08 4.64
C GLN A 114 -1.96 11.19 4.62
N LEU A 115 -3.00 11.01 3.81
CA LEU A 115 -4.10 11.97 3.67
C LEU A 115 -4.95 12.10 4.94
N CYS A 116 -5.19 10.98 5.62
CA CYS A 116 -6.06 10.89 6.81
C CYS A 116 -5.31 10.59 8.10
N GLY A 117 -3.99 10.53 8.08
CA GLY A 117 -3.17 10.24 9.26
C GLY A 117 -3.18 11.36 10.30
N LYS A 118 -2.51 11.12 11.43
CA LYS A 118 -2.39 12.10 12.52
C LYS A 118 -1.70 13.40 12.07
N ASN A 119 -0.79 13.30 11.11
CA ASN A 119 0.01 14.42 10.61
C ASN A 119 -0.65 15.20 9.47
N CYS A 120 -1.89 14.88 9.08
CA CYS A 120 -2.56 15.58 7.97
C CYS A 120 -2.75 17.08 8.23
N ILE A 121 -2.69 17.50 9.50
CA ILE A 121 -2.76 18.92 9.90
C ILE A 121 -1.52 19.71 9.44
N GLU A 122 -0.37 19.04 9.33
CA GLU A 122 0.90 19.60 8.86
C GLU A 122 0.89 19.85 7.34
N LEU A 123 -0.16 19.42 6.64
CA LEU A 123 -0.35 19.64 5.19
C LEU A 123 -1.15 20.90 4.88
N LYS A 124 -1.53 21.68 5.90
CA LYS A 124 -2.35 22.89 5.75
C LYS A 124 -1.50 24.09 5.37
N VAL A 125 -1.55 24.49 4.11
CA VAL A 125 -0.86 25.68 3.60
C VAL A 125 -1.84 26.79 3.26
N LYS A 126 -1.40 28.06 3.31
CA LYS A 126 -2.24 29.21 2.96
C LYS A 126 -2.60 29.16 1.47
N ASP A 127 -3.86 29.47 1.13
CA ASP A 127 -4.40 29.49 -0.24
C ASP A 127 -4.11 28.19 -1.03
N ALA A 128 -4.24 27.04 -0.35
CA ALA A 128 -3.87 25.71 -0.86
C ALA A 128 -4.36 25.40 -2.28
N ILE A 129 -5.62 25.68 -2.58
CA ILE A 129 -6.24 25.36 -3.88
C ILE A 129 -5.68 26.25 -4.98
N SER A 130 -5.66 27.58 -4.78
CA SER A 130 -5.23 28.51 -5.83
C SER A 130 -3.73 28.50 -6.07
N ARG A 131 -2.92 28.25 -5.03
CA ARG A 131 -1.45 28.21 -5.16
C ARG A 131 -0.93 26.87 -5.66
N TYR A 132 -1.54 25.76 -5.24
CA TYR A 132 -0.97 24.43 -5.44
C TYR A 132 -1.94 23.39 -6.01
N HIS A 133 -3.20 23.74 -6.29
CA HIS A 133 -4.27 22.78 -6.60
C HIS A 133 -4.47 21.74 -5.49
N TRP A 134 -4.10 22.08 -4.25
CA TRP A 134 -4.21 21.18 -3.13
C TRP A 134 -5.62 21.19 -2.55
N ASN A 135 -6.41 20.16 -2.87
CA ASN A 135 -7.70 19.90 -2.28
C ASN A 135 -7.69 18.54 -1.55
N PRO A 136 -7.36 18.49 -0.25
CA PRO A 136 -7.17 17.24 0.47
C PRO A 136 -8.43 16.36 0.48
N LYS A 137 -9.63 16.97 0.50
CA LYS A 137 -10.88 16.22 0.43
C LYS A 137 -11.03 15.49 -0.90
N GLU A 138 -10.69 16.16 -2.00
CA GLU A 138 -10.80 15.61 -3.34
C GLU A 138 -9.80 14.46 -3.57
N PHE A 139 -8.54 14.63 -3.18
CA PHE A 139 -7.55 13.53 -3.20
C PHE A 139 -8.01 12.33 -2.37
N THR A 140 -8.53 12.59 -1.17
CA THR A 140 -9.05 11.52 -0.30
C THR A 140 -10.25 10.82 -0.93
N ARG A 141 -11.17 11.58 -1.54
CA ARG A 141 -12.33 11.07 -2.26
C ARG A 141 -11.91 10.14 -3.40
N GLN A 142 -10.97 10.57 -4.25
CA GLN A 142 -10.46 9.76 -5.37
C GLN A 142 -9.87 8.43 -4.88
N VAL A 143 -9.07 8.45 -3.81
CA VAL A 143 -8.50 7.22 -3.23
C VAL A 143 -9.60 6.28 -2.72
N ILE A 144 -10.64 6.80 -2.05
CA ILE A 144 -11.78 6.00 -1.57
C ILE A 144 -12.59 5.43 -2.75
N ASP A 145 -12.83 6.23 -3.78
CA ASP A 145 -13.58 5.79 -4.95
C ASP A 145 -12.82 4.68 -5.69
N ILE A 146 -11.48 4.74 -5.75
CA ILE A 146 -10.66 3.63 -6.27
C ILE A 146 -10.87 2.35 -5.44
N TYR A 147 -10.83 2.41 -4.10
CA TYR A 147 -11.16 1.24 -3.27
C TYR A 147 -12.54 0.67 -3.62
N LEU A 148 -13.55 1.53 -3.76
CA LEU A 148 -14.93 1.13 -4.00
C LEU A 148 -15.15 0.52 -5.40
N ASN A 149 -14.38 0.93 -6.40
CA ASN A 149 -14.44 0.37 -7.76
C ASN A 149 -14.01 -1.10 -7.80
N ILE A 150 -13.07 -1.50 -6.95
CA ILE A 150 -12.50 -2.85 -6.89
C ILE A 150 -12.72 -3.53 -5.54
N ALA A 151 -13.79 -3.18 -4.82
CA ALA A 151 -14.14 -3.70 -3.50
C ALA A 151 -14.63 -5.16 -3.53
N THR A 152 -13.80 -6.07 -4.01
CA THR A 152 -14.05 -7.52 -4.07
C THR A 152 -13.48 -8.23 -2.85
N ASP A 153 -13.90 -9.48 -2.66
CA ASP A 153 -13.38 -10.36 -1.61
C ASP A 153 -11.86 -10.54 -1.70
N LYS A 154 -11.38 -10.73 -2.93
CA LYS A 154 -9.96 -10.92 -3.18
C LYS A 154 -9.16 -9.63 -2.95
N PHE A 155 -9.73 -8.48 -3.32
CA PHE A 155 -9.08 -7.21 -3.05
C PHE A 155 -9.06 -6.88 -1.55
N ALA A 156 -10.12 -7.23 -0.81
CA ALA A 156 -10.13 -7.09 0.65
C ALA A 156 -8.98 -7.87 1.33
N GLU A 157 -8.64 -9.04 0.81
CA GLU A 157 -7.48 -9.84 1.25
C GLU A 157 -6.17 -9.08 1.03
N PHE A 158 -5.95 -8.51 -0.17
CA PHE A 158 -4.76 -7.71 -0.46
C PHE A 158 -4.61 -6.49 0.45
N VAL A 159 -5.72 -5.80 0.73
CA VAL A 159 -5.74 -4.65 1.65
C VAL A 159 -5.39 -5.09 3.07
N ALA A 160 -5.97 -6.21 3.53
CA ALA A 160 -5.73 -6.74 4.88
C ALA A 160 -4.29 -7.23 5.05
N TYR A 161 -3.71 -7.82 4.02
CA TYR A 161 -2.41 -8.49 4.11
C TYR A 161 -1.22 -7.54 3.85
N ASP A 162 -1.47 -6.25 3.63
CA ASP A 162 -0.44 -5.22 3.55
C ASP A 162 0.18 -4.91 4.93
N GLU A 163 1.13 -5.74 5.33
CA GLU A 163 1.83 -5.68 6.62
C GLU A 163 2.59 -4.36 6.87
N ARG A 164 2.87 -3.57 5.83
CA ARG A 164 3.65 -2.34 5.96
C ARG A 164 2.83 -1.18 6.50
N THR A 165 1.58 -1.08 6.04
CA THR A 165 0.80 0.14 6.23
C THR A 165 -0.52 -0.11 6.94
N TYR A 166 -1.20 -1.20 6.59
CA TYR A 166 -2.53 -1.48 7.08
C TYR A 166 -2.49 -1.80 8.58
N THR A 167 -3.39 -1.14 9.33
CA THR A 167 -3.81 -1.60 10.66
C THR A 167 -5.30 -1.34 10.80
N PRO A 168 -6.06 -2.17 11.54
CA PRO A 168 -7.47 -1.91 11.80
C PRO A 168 -7.72 -0.54 12.45
N GLN A 169 -6.81 -0.11 13.34
CA GLN A 169 -6.89 1.20 13.96
C GLN A 169 -6.77 2.35 12.94
N MET A 170 -5.81 2.28 12.03
CA MET A 170 -5.63 3.31 10.99
C MET A 170 -6.88 3.43 10.11
N MET A 171 -7.49 2.33 9.69
CA MET A 171 -8.70 2.39 8.84
C MET A 171 -9.93 2.89 9.59
N ARG A 172 -10.07 2.63 10.89
CA ARG A 172 -11.12 3.24 11.72
C ARG A 172 -10.96 4.76 11.78
N GLU A 173 -9.74 5.26 12.01
CA GLU A 173 -9.45 6.69 12.00
C GLU A 173 -9.79 7.33 10.63
N VAL A 174 -9.52 6.62 9.52
CA VAL A 174 -9.92 7.03 8.17
C VAL A 174 -11.45 7.11 8.05
N LEU A 175 -12.19 6.09 8.47
CA LEU A 175 -13.65 6.08 8.42
C LEU A 175 -14.28 7.24 9.20
N ASP A 176 -13.77 7.52 10.39
CA ASP A 176 -14.24 8.63 11.22
C ASP A 176 -14.03 9.97 10.50
N ARG A 177 -12.89 10.18 9.86
CA ARG A 177 -12.63 11.40 9.08
C ARG A 177 -13.54 11.53 7.87
N ILE A 178 -13.76 10.43 7.14
CA ILE A 178 -14.65 10.40 5.97
C ILE A 178 -16.06 10.88 6.37
N ARG A 179 -16.58 10.35 7.49
CA ARG A 179 -17.89 10.72 8.02
C ARG A 179 -17.93 12.15 8.53
N ASN A 180 -16.98 12.53 9.39
CA ASN A 180 -16.95 13.84 10.03
C ASN A 180 -16.77 15.00 9.04
N HIS A 181 -16.04 14.78 7.94
CA HIS A 181 -15.77 15.80 6.94
C HIS A 181 -16.62 15.69 5.67
N GLN A 182 -17.53 14.69 5.61
CA GLN A 182 -18.41 14.42 4.48
C GLN A 182 -17.62 14.34 3.16
N ILE A 183 -16.55 13.53 3.16
CA ILE A 183 -15.62 13.41 2.03
C ILE A 183 -16.28 12.71 0.83
N VAL A 184 -17.09 11.70 1.11
CA VAL A 184 -17.91 10.98 0.11
C VAL A 184 -19.39 11.05 0.50
N SER A 185 -20.28 10.62 -0.40
CA SER A 185 -21.71 10.51 -0.12
C SER A 185 -21.99 9.52 1.03
N GLY A 186 -23.12 9.68 1.73
CA GLY A 186 -23.50 8.77 2.82
C GLY A 186 -23.56 7.30 2.39
N ASN A 187 -24.03 7.03 1.16
CA ASN A 187 -24.04 5.69 0.58
C ASN A 187 -22.63 5.14 0.34
N ASN A 188 -21.72 5.93 -0.23
CA ASN A 188 -20.33 5.51 -0.44
C ASN A 188 -19.61 5.31 0.90
N ALA A 189 -19.88 6.13 1.92
CA ALA A 189 -19.32 5.96 3.26
C ALA A 189 -19.78 4.65 3.91
N GLU A 190 -21.03 4.25 3.72
CA GLU A 190 -21.56 2.97 4.19
C GLU A 190 -20.96 1.79 3.42
N ARG A 191 -20.90 1.85 2.09
CA ARG A 191 -20.22 0.85 1.25
C ARG A 191 -18.77 0.65 1.67
N PHE A 192 -18.05 1.75 1.89
CA PHE A 192 -16.66 1.71 2.33
C PHE A 192 -16.55 1.13 3.74
N SER A 193 -17.43 1.49 4.66
CA SER A 193 -17.49 0.89 6.00
C SER A 193 -17.67 -0.63 5.96
N ASN A 194 -18.57 -1.13 5.10
CA ASN A 194 -18.81 -2.57 4.96
C ASN A 194 -17.59 -3.28 4.37
N PHE A 195 -16.94 -2.67 3.38
CA PHE A 195 -15.69 -3.17 2.82
C PHE A 195 -14.59 -3.26 3.90
N ILE A 196 -14.37 -2.18 4.67
CA ILE A 196 -13.35 -2.16 5.72
C ILE A 196 -13.64 -3.15 6.85
N GLN A 197 -14.90 -3.39 7.24
CA GLN A 197 -15.24 -4.44 8.21
C GLN A 197 -14.82 -5.83 7.71
N LYS A 198 -14.99 -6.10 6.42
CA LYS A 198 -14.51 -7.34 5.81
C LYS A 198 -12.98 -7.43 5.84
N VAL A 199 -12.29 -6.35 5.47
CA VAL A 199 -10.82 -6.29 5.54
C VAL A 199 -10.33 -6.56 6.98
N GLU A 200 -10.96 -5.96 7.99
CA GLU A 200 -10.63 -6.20 9.40
C GLU A 200 -10.86 -7.66 9.80
N SER A 201 -11.94 -8.29 9.35
CA SER A 201 -12.17 -9.72 9.62
C SER A 201 -11.08 -10.62 9.01
N LEU A 202 -10.64 -10.33 7.79
CA LEU A 202 -9.57 -11.07 7.11
C LEU A 202 -8.21 -10.86 7.79
N TYR A 203 -7.92 -9.62 8.22
CA TYR A 203 -6.71 -9.31 8.99
C TYR A 203 -6.65 -10.13 10.29
N ASN A 204 -7.75 -10.15 11.05
CA ASN A 204 -7.82 -10.90 12.30
C ASN A 204 -7.73 -12.42 12.08
N ALA A 205 -8.37 -12.92 11.01
CA ALA A 205 -8.28 -14.34 10.64
C ALA A 205 -6.84 -14.74 10.28
N LYS A 206 -6.12 -13.90 9.50
CA LYS A 206 -4.70 -14.13 9.20
C LYS A 206 -3.85 -14.10 10.47
N ALA A 207 -4.03 -13.10 11.34
CA ALA A 207 -3.27 -13.01 12.58
C ALA A 207 -3.48 -14.24 13.49
N GLN A 208 -4.72 -14.74 13.56
CA GLN A 208 -5.05 -15.96 14.29
C GLN A 208 -4.44 -17.21 13.64
N GLU A 209 -4.40 -17.27 12.31
CA GLU A 209 -3.74 -18.34 11.57
C GLU A 209 -2.21 -18.31 11.80
N ASP A 210 -1.59 -17.13 11.75
CA ASP A 210 -0.16 -16.97 12.00
C ASP A 210 0.20 -17.40 13.43
N GLU A 211 -0.60 -17.02 14.43
CA GLU A 211 -0.46 -17.49 15.82
C GLU A 211 -0.69 -19.01 15.94
N GLU A 212 -1.62 -19.57 15.16
CA GLU A 212 -1.84 -21.02 15.11
C GLU A 212 -0.61 -21.77 14.62
N TRP A 213 0.26 -21.18 13.80
CA TRP A 213 1.41 -21.86 13.21
C TRP A 213 2.77 -21.44 13.78
N ASP A 214 2.83 -20.68 14.86
CA ASP A 214 4.08 -20.11 15.38
C ASP A 214 5.11 -21.19 15.80
N ASP A 215 4.65 -22.30 16.37
CA ASP A 215 5.43 -23.51 16.71
C ASP A 215 5.70 -24.46 15.53
N ALA A 216 5.48 -24.01 14.28
CA ALA A 216 5.87 -24.78 13.12
C ALA A 216 7.39 -25.07 13.11
N PRO A 217 7.81 -26.29 12.72
CA PRO A 217 9.21 -26.60 12.45
C PRO A 217 9.85 -25.60 11.48
N GLU A 218 11.11 -25.24 11.73
CA GLU A 218 11.83 -24.22 10.94
C GLU A 218 11.89 -24.57 9.44
N GLU A 219 12.01 -25.85 9.10
CA GLU A 219 11.99 -26.34 7.72
C GLU A 219 10.66 -26.11 6.98
N PHE A 220 9.57 -25.79 7.68
CA PHE A 220 8.28 -25.45 7.09
C PHE A 220 8.11 -23.94 6.87
N LYS A 221 9.00 -23.13 7.44
CA LYS A 221 8.94 -21.68 7.37
C LYS A 221 9.67 -21.16 6.12
N ASP A 222 9.07 -20.15 5.50
CA ASP A 222 9.60 -19.44 4.36
C ASP A 222 10.90 -18.73 4.74
N SER A 223 11.95 -18.89 3.93
CA SER A 223 13.27 -18.30 4.23
C SER A 223 13.35 -16.77 4.12
N ILE A 224 12.31 -16.09 3.64
CA ILE A 224 12.22 -14.63 3.49
C ILE A 224 11.26 -14.03 4.53
N MET A 225 10.07 -14.61 4.68
CA MET A 225 8.97 -14.12 5.51
C MET A 225 8.86 -14.81 6.87
N CYS A 226 9.58 -15.91 7.09
CA CYS A 226 9.50 -16.74 8.31
C CYS A 226 8.09 -17.26 8.65
N SER A 227 7.16 -17.23 7.69
CA SER A 227 5.80 -17.77 7.80
C SER A 227 5.73 -19.19 7.23
N ILE A 228 4.75 -20.00 7.63
CA ILE A 228 4.58 -21.34 7.06
C ILE A 228 4.36 -21.30 5.53
N MET A 229 5.08 -22.13 4.78
CA MET A 229 4.95 -22.20 3.32
C MET A 229 3.68 -22.94 2.89
N GLU A 230 3.02 -22.48 1.84
CA GLU A 230 1.89 -23.15 1.19
C GLU A 230 2.33 -23.88 -0.10
N ASP A 231 3.20 -23.24 -0.88
CA ASP A 231 3.75 -23.78 -2.12
C ASP A 231 5.28 -23.65 -2.15
N PRO A 232 6.00 -24.56 -1.46
CA PRO A 232 7.45 -24.48 -1.33
C PRO A 232 8.14 -24.73 -2.67
N VAL A 233 9.02 -23.79 -3.03
CA VAL A 233 9.92 -23.85 -4.19
C VAL A 233 11.36 -23.64 -3.75
N GLN A 234 12.27 -24.33 -4.40
CA GLN A 234 13.70 -24.24 -4.15
C GLN A 234 14.37 -23.35 -5.20
N LEU A 235 15.19 -22.42 -4.72
CA LEU A 235 16.05 -21.58 -5.56
C LEU A 235 17.30 -22.38 -5.99
N PRO A 236 17.96 -22.01 -7.09
CA PRO A 236 19.24 -22.60 -7.49
C PRO A 236 20.34 -22.50 -6.41
N SER A 237 20.23 -21.53 -5.50
CA SER A 237 21.13 -21.34 -4.36
C SER A 237 20.85 -22.29 -3.18
N GLY A 238 19.80 -23.10 -3.25
CA GLY A 238 19.45 -24.14 -2.29
C GLY A 238 18.39 -23.74 -1.26
N GLN A 239 18.14 -22.44 -1.04
CA GLN A 239 17.10 -21.95 -0.15
C GLN A 239 15.70 -22.32 -0.67
N ILE A 240 14.80 -22.62 0.26
CA ILE A 240 13.40 -22.90 -0.02
C ILE A 240 12.55 -21.73 0.47
N CYS A 241 11.64 -21.27 -0.36
CA CYS A 241 10.67 -20.23 -0.05
C CYS A 241 9.32 -20.58 -0.68
N ASP A 242 8.28 -19.87 -0.30
CA ASP A 242 6.97 -19.93 -0.91
C ASP A 242 6.99 -19.24 -2.28
N ARG A 243 6.38 -19.88 -3.27
CA ARG A 243 6.30 -19.36 -4.64
C ARG A 243 5.74 -17.93 -4.69
N LYS A 244 4.71 -17.60 -3.90
CA LYS A 244 4.08 -16.28 -3.94
C LYS A 244 5.05 -15.19 -3.51
N VAL A 245 5.89 -15.48 -2.52
CA VAL A 245 6.87 -14.55 -1.95
C VAL A 245 7.99 -14.26 -2.95
N ILE A 246 8.59 -15.31 -3.54
CA ILE A 246 9.69 -15.12 -4.49
C ILE A 246 9.22 -14.49 -5.81
N SER A 247 8.04 -14.86 -6.30
CA SER A 247 7.48 -14.28 -7.53
C SER A 247 7.29 -12.76 -7.38
N ARG A 248 6.77 -12.33 -6.23
CA ARG A 248 6.64 -10.90 -5.87
C ARG A 248 7.99 -10.18 -5.85
N HIS A 249 9.01 -10.81 -5.28
CA HIS A 249 10.37 -10.26 -5.29
C HIS A 249 10.88 -10.05 -6.72
N LEU A 250 10.77 -11.06 -7.57
CA LEU A 250 11.26 -11.05 -8.95
C LEU A 250 10.58 -10.03 -9.86
N LEU A 251 9.34 -9.66 -9.56
CA LEU A 251 8.61 -8.59 -10.25
C LEU A 251 9.15 -7.18 -9.96
N THR A 252 9.82 -7.00 -8.83
CA THR A 252 10.45 -5.73 -8.45
C THR A 252 11.94 -5.75 -8.76
N THR A 253 12.60 -6.87 -8.46
CA THR A 253 14.05 -7.04 -8.56
C THR A 253 14.33 -8.43 -9.14
N PRO A 254 14.84 -8.53 -10.39
CA PRO A 254 15.09 -9.82 -11.06
C PRO A 254 16.40 -10.47 -10.58
N GLN A 255 16.56 -10.60 -9.26
CA GLN A 255 17.73 -11.17 -8.61
C GLN A 255 17.29 -12.05 -7.44
N ASN A 256 18.16 -12.97 -7.04
CA ASN A 256 18.00 -13.79 -5.86
C ASN A 256 18.11 -12.92 -4.59
N PRO A 257 17.15 -12.98 -3.66
CA PRO A 257 17.11 -12.11 -2.49
C PRO A 257 18.26 -12.36 -1.49
N PHE A 258 18.93 -13.51 -1.54
CA PHE A 258 19.98 -13.91 -0.59
C PHE A 258 21.38 -13.60 -1.10
N ASN A 259 21.64 -13.83 -2.40
CA ASN A 259 22.99 -13.71 -2.97
C ASN A 259 23.10 -12.68 -4.11
N ARG A 260 21.98 -12.03 -4.50
CA ARG A 260 21.88 -11.00 -5.55
C ARG A 260 22.27 -11.44 -6.96
N GLN A 261 22.40 -12.75 -7.22
CA GLN A 261 22.60 -13.26 -8.57
C GLN A 261 21.32 -13.11 -9.41
N PRO A 262 21.41 -12.95 -10.74
CA PRO A 262 20.22 -12.98 -11.59
C PRO A 262 19.38 -14.23 -11.34
N LEU A 263 18.07 -14.06 -11.23
CA LEU A 263 17.14 -15.16 -11.00
C LEU A 263 15.84 -14.91 -11.77
N SER A 264 15.32 -15.94 -12.41
CA SER A 264 14.05 -15.95 -13.13
C SER A 264 13.09 -16.98 -12.55
N GLU A 265 11.79 -16.78 -12.77
CA GLU A 265 10.73 -17.67 -12.25
C GLU A 265 10.83 -19.09 -12.82
N SER A 266 11.39 -19.24 -14.02
CA SER A 266 11.63 -20.55 -14.66
C SER A 266 12.73 -21.39 -13.99
N GLU A 267 13.57 -20.79 -13.15
CA GLU A 267 14.64 -21.48 -12.44
C GLU A 267 14.20 -22.03 -11.07
N LEU A 268 12.94 -21.80 -10.69
CA LEU A 268 12.37 -22.29 -9.43
C LEU A 268 11.98 -23.77 -9.57
N VAL A 269 12.38 -24.59 -8.59
CA VAL A 269 12.09 -26.02 -8.58
C VAL A 269 11.06 -26.35 -7.51
N ASP A 270 9.98 -27.03 -7.87
CA ASP A 270 8.92 -27.42 -6.94
C ASP A 270 9.43 -28.42 -5.88
N VAL A 271 9.01 -28.27 -4.62
CA VAL A 271 9.37 -29.18 -3.52
C VAL A 271 8.12 -29.93 -3.01
N PRO A 272 7.55 -30.87 -3.80
CA PRO A 272 6.27 -31.50 -3.49
C PRO A 272 6.30 -32.32 -2.19
N GLU A 273 7.43 -32.94 -1.87
CA GLU A 273 7.58 -33.71 -0.62
C GLU A 273 7.43 -32.83 0.62
N LEU A 274 8.04 -31.62 0.60
CA LEU A 274 7.91 -30.67 1.69
C LEU A 274 6.49 -30.14 1.79
N LYS A 275 5.86 -29.86 0.66
CA LYS A 275 4.45 -29.43 0.59
C LYS A 275 3.52 -30.44 1.27
N GLU A 276 3.73 -31.73 1.02
CA GLU A 276 2.92 -32.78 1.63
C GLU A 276 3.19 -32.93 3.14
N ARG A 277 4.45 -32.82 3.57
CA ARG A 277 4.81 -32.82 5.00
C ARG A 277 4.15 -31.66 5.75
N ILE A 278 4.16 -30.46 5.17
CA ILE A 278 3.49 -29.28 5.74
C ILE A 278 1.99 -29.53 5.86
N ARG A 279 1.35 -30.05 4.81
CA ARG A 279 -0.09 -30.37 4.83
C ARG A 279 -0.45 -31.37 5.92
N LYS A 280 0.33 -32.45 6.04
CA LYS A 280 0.12 -33.49 7.05
C LYS A 280 0.25 -32.91 8.46
N TRP A 281 1.30 -32.11 8.71
CA TRP A 281 1.50 -31.46 9.99
C TRP A 281 0.35 -30.50 10.35
N LYS A 282 -0.12 -29.68 9.39
CA LYS A 282 -1.28 -28.80 9.60
C LYS A 282 -2.54 -29.59 9.98
N ALA A 283 -2.77 -30.74 9.33
CA ALA A 283 -3.92 -31.60 9.62
C ALA A 283 -3.82 -32.25 11.02
N GLU A 284 -2.65 -32.80 11.38
CA GLU A 284 -2.40 -33.42 12.69
C GLU A 284 -2.61 -32.40 13.83
N LYS A 285 -2.11 -31.17 13.65
CA LYS A 285 -2.26 -30.10 14.65
C LYS A 285 -3.71 -29.67 14.86
N ARG A 286 -4.48 -29.52 13.78
CA ARG A 286 -5.91 -29.19 13.84
C ARG A 286 -6.72 -30.31 14.51
N ALA A 287 -6.40 -31.57 14.23
CA ALA A 287 -7.04 -32.72 14.87
C ALA A 287 -6.77 -32.75 16.39
N ALA A 288 -5.51 -32.56 16.81
CA ALA A 288 -5.14 -32.52 18.23
C ALA A 288 -5.88 -31.43 19.02
N ARG A 289 -6.14 -30.27 18.40
CA ARG A 289 -6.94 -29.19 19.01
C ARG A 289 -8.41 -29.55 19.17
N MET A 290 -9.00 -30.25 18.20
CA MET A 290 -10.40 -30.70 18.27
C MET A 290 -10.63 -31.71 19.38
N ASP A 291 -9.62 -32.53 19.72
CA ASP A 291 -9.70 -33.50 20.82
C ASP A 291 -9.50 -32.86 22.21
N THR A 292 -9.03 -31.61 22.27
CA THR A 292 -8.71 -30.89 23.52
C THR A 292 -9.77 -29.84 23.91
N ASN A 293 -10.74 -29.56 23.05
CA ASN A 293 -11.88 -28.65 23.26
C ASN A 293 -13.18 -29.43 23.52
#